data_AF-A0A914LPY5-F1
#
_entry.id   AF-A0A914LPY5-F1
#
_cell.length_a   1.000
_cell.length_b   1.000
_cell.length_c   1.000
_cell.angle_alpha   90.00
_cell.angle_beta   90.00
_cell.angle_gamma   90.00
#
_symmetry.space_group_name_H-M   'P 1'
#
loop_
_entity.id
_entity.type
_entity.pdbx_description
1 polymer ?
#
loop_
_entity_poly.entity_id
_entity_poly.type
_entity_poly.pdbx_seq_one_letter_code
_entity_poly.pdbx_strand_id
1 'polypeptide(L)'
;MSCFLPNGTKRPILDVNSEYLVYLWNFPNHLPMQNIRKDVFRRYGFVRFIETFEAWKDRKIGQIILEFTDQKEMNDFIEAFERKEVLNNFDPPIEFIYLQKMGKEKFFDYVKEWSGVDLLSCRGIPPSFDRKSRVILII
;
A
#
# COMPACT_ATOMS: atom_id res chain seq x y z
N MET A 1 -18.38 0.69 -0.44
CA MET A 1 -18.44 1.21 -1.83
C MET A 1 -17.34 0.54 -2.63
N SER A 2 -17.60 0.08 -3.85
CA SER A 2 -16.59 -0.56 -4.71
C SER A 2 -16.21 0.39 -5.84
N CYS A 3 -14.91 0.67 -6.01
CA CYS A 3 -14.39 1.45 -7.14
C CYS A 3 -14.08 0.47 -8.28
N PHE A 4 -14.39 0.84 -9.52
CA PHE A 4 -14.15 -0.01 -10.70
C PHE A 4 -13.23 0.69 -11.70
N LEU A 5 -12.31 -0.05 -12.30
CA LEU A 5 -11.53 0.36 -13.47
C LEU A 5 -12.47 0.59 -14.67
N PRO A 6 -12.03 1.35 -15.70
CA PRO A 6 -12.80 1.51 -16.95
C PRO A 6 -13.18 0.18 -17.63
N ASN A 7 -12.42 -0.89 -17.38
CA ASN A 7 -12.68 -2.24 -17.90
C ASN A 7 -13.59 -3.10 -16.97
N GLY A 8 -14.23 -2.50 -15.95
CA GLY A 8 -15.16 -3.21 -15.07
C GLY A 8 -14.50 -4.02 -13.95
N THR A 9 -13.17 -4.08 -13.87
CA THR A 9 -12.47 -4.75 -12.77
C THR A 9 -12.59 -3.92 -11.48
N LYS A 10 -12.98 -4.54 -10.36
CA LYS A 10 -13.00 -3.88 -9.05
C LYS A 10 -11.58 -3.44 -8.69
N ARG A 11 -11.35 -2.13 -8.56
CA ARG A 11 -10.09 -1.60 -8.03
C ARG A 11 -9.99 -2.04 -6.58
N PRO A 12 -8.84 -2.58 -6.16
CA PRO A 12 -8.60 -2.82 -4.75
C PRO A 12 -8.68 -1.45 -4.06
N ILE A 13 -9.42 -1.37 -2.94
CA ILE A 13 -9.49 -0.21 -2.04
C ILE A 13 -8.95 -0.72 -0.72
N LEU A 14 -8.10 0.07 -0.07
CA LEU A 14 -7.59 -0.28 1.25
C LEU A 14 -8.74 -0.30 2.26
N ASP A 15 -8.89 -1.41 2.99
CA ASP A 15 -9.77 -1.43 4.15
C ASP A 15 -9.09 -0.77 5.36
N VAL A 16 -9.48 0.46 5.68
CA VAL A 16 -8.95 1.22 6.84
C VAL A 16 -9.32 0.58 8.19
N ASN A 17 -10.21 -0.41 8.21
CA ASN A 17 -10.52 -1.19 9.39
C ASN A 17 -9.79 -2.53 9.44
N SER A 18 -8.97 -2.85 8.44
CA SER A 18 -8.12 -4.04 8.47
C SER A 18 -7.15 -3.98 9.67
N GLU A 19 -6.98 -5.12 10.31
CA GLU A 19 -6.00 -5.32 11.38
C GLU A 19 -4.65 -5.85 10.83
N TYR A 20 -4.60 -6.22 9.55
CA TYR A 20 -3.48 -6.91 8.92
C TYR A 20 -2.77 -6.00 7.90
N LEU A 21 -2.36 -4.81 8.36
CA LEU A 21 -1.72 -3.78 7.53
C LEU A 21 -0.22 -3.71 7.79
N VAL A 22 0.54 -3.61 6.69
CA VAL A 22 1.99 -3.36 6.71
C VAL A 22 2.30 -2.15 5.83
N TYR A 23 3.11 -1.24 6.35
CA TYR A 23 3.61 -0.07 5.65
C TYR A 23 5.11 -0.24 5.39
N LEU A 24 5.49 -0.22 4.11
CA LEU A 24 6.88 -0.24 3.65
C LEU A 24 7.29 1.18 3.24
N TRP A 25 8.49 1.59 3.63
CA TRP A 25 9.07 2.87 3.22
C TRP A 25 10.51 2.68 2.73
N ASN A 26 11.05 3.73 2.09
CA ASN A 26 12.34 3.69 1.40
C ASN A 26 12.37 2.74 0.19
N PHE A 27 11.22 2.55 -0.47
CA PHE A 27 11.10 1.72 -1.66
C PHE A 27 11.74 2.41 -2.88
N PRO A 28 12.59 1.71 -3.68
CA PRO A 28 13.25 2.35 -4.81
C PRO A 28 12.27 2.80 -5.91
N ASN A 29 12.30 4.09 -6.24
CA ASN A 29 11.39 4.71 -7.22
C ASN A 29 11.54 4.19 -8.66
N HIS A 30 12.64 3.51 -8.98
CA HIS A 30 12.91 2.97 -10.31
C HIS A 30 12.26 1.60 -10.56
N LEU A 31 11.73 0.93 -9.52
CA LEU A 31 11.15 -0.40 -9.66
C LEU A 31 9.68 -0.33 -10.10
N PRO A 32 9.27 -1.11 -11.13
CA PRO A 32 7.87 -1.19 -11.52
C PRO A 32 7.04 -1.94 -10.49
N MET A 33 5.90 -1.36 -10.07
CA MET A 33 4.97 -1.96 -9.11
C MET A 33 4.50 -3.38 -9.50
N GLN A 34 4.39 -3.64 -10.80
CA GLN A 34 3.99 -4.96 -11.30
C GLN A 34 4.98 -6.07 -10.92
N ASN A 35 6.27 -5.75 -10.81
CA ASN A 35 7.30 -6.71 -10.42
C ASN A 35 7.22 -6.99 -8.92
N ILE A 36 7.01 -5.93 -8.12
CA ILE A 36 6.81 -6.03 -6.66
C ILE A 36 5.61 -6.92 -6.35
N ARG A 37 4.46 -6.63 -6.98
CA ARG A 37 3.24 -7.44 -6.83
C ARG A 37 3.54 -8.89 -7.20
N LYS A 38 4.12 -9.15 -8.38
CA LYS A 38 4.42 -10.52 -8.82
C LYS A 38 5.35 -11.27 -7.86
N ASP A 39 6.38 -10.62 -7.32
CA ASP A 39 7.33 -11.25 -6.40
C ASP A 39 6.72 -11.54 -5.04
N VAL A 40 5.94 -10.60 -4.48
CA VAL A 40 5.22 -10.79 -3.21
C VAL A 40 4.13 -11.87 -3.36
N PHE A 41 3.30 -11.79 -4.41
CA PHE A 41 2.23 -12.75 -4.68
C PHE A 41 2.74 -14.17 -4.95
N ARG A 42 3.84 -14.33 -5.71
CA ARG A 42 4.33 -15.67 -6.09
C ARG A 42 4.87 -16.48 -4.92
N ARG A 43 5.35 -15.81 -3.87
CA ARG A 43 6.18 -16.47 -2.88
C ARG A 43 5.51 -16.61 -1.51
N TYR A 44 4.56 -15.74 -1.14
CA TYR A 44 4.12 -15.67 0.28
C TYR A 44 2.60 -15.48 0.51
N GLY A 45 1.77 -15.65 -0.52
CA GLY A 45 0.30 -15.66 -0.35
C GLY A 45 -0.41 -14.43 -0.91
N PHE A 46 -1.72 -14.35 -0.63
CA PHE A 46 -2.61 -13.42 -1.31
C PHE A 46 -2.67 -12.09 -0.56
N VAL A 47 -1.98 -11.07 -1.08
CA VAL A 47 -2.17 -9.71 -0.56
C VAL A 47 -3.50 -9.16 -1.12
N ARG A 48 -4.43 -8.79 -0.23
CA ARG A 48 -5.73 -8.19 -0.61
C ARG A 48 -5.55 -6.85 -1.30
N PHE A 49 -4.55 -6.08 -0.89
CA PHE A 49 -4.26 -4.75 -1.43
C PHE A 49 -2.76 -4.44 -1.40
N ILE A 50 -2.20 -3.98 -2.51
CA ILE A 50 -0.84 -3.45 -2.61
C ILE A 50 -0.92 -2.15 -3.39
N GLU A 51 -0.57 -1.01 -2.84
CA GLU A 51 -0.56 0.24 -3.61
C GLU A 51 0.57 1.17 -3.18
N THR A 52 1.19 1.82 -4.16
CA THR A 52 2.07 2.96 -3.93
C THR A 52 1.22 4.18 -3.61
N PHE A 53 1.74 5.05 -2.76
CA PHE A 53 1.12 6.35 -2.51
C PHE A 53 1.15 7.31 -3.71
N GLU A 54 1.71 6.87 -4.85
CA GLU A 54 1.64 7.53 -6.16
C GLU A 54 0.21 7.91 -6.55
N ALA A 55 -0.77 7.02 -6.32
CA ALA A 55 -2.18 7.25 -6.64
C ALA A 55 -2.83 8.37 -5.79
N TRP A 56 -2.17 8.81 -4.71
CA TRP A 56 -2.61 9.89 -3.80
C TRP A 56 -1.78 11.16 -3.90
N LYS A 57 -0.54 11.08 -4.37
CA LYS A 57 0.38 12.21 -4.40
C LYS A 57 0.78 12.65 -5.81
N ASP A 58 0.31 11.95 -6.85
CA ASP A 58 0.65 12.19 -8.26
C ASP A 58 2.18 12.23 -8.50
N ARG A 59 2.98 11.62 -7.61
CA ARG A 59 4.44 11.53 -7.66
C ARG A 59 4.93 10.25 -6.98
N LYS A 60 6.06 9.71 -7.43
CA LYS A 60 6.72 8.56 -6.79
C LYS A 60 7.33 8.96 -5.45
N ILE A 61 6.91 8.32 -4.37
CA ILE A 61 7.40 8.59 -3.02
C ILE A 61 8.03 7.39 -2.31
N GLY A 62 8.19 6.26 -3.01
CA GLY A 62 8.88 5.09 -2.46
C GLY A 62 8.22 4.51 -1.21
N GLN A 63 6.89 4.56 -1.14
CA GLN A 63 6.12 4.09 0.01
C GLN A 63 4.98 3.21 -0.48
N ILE A 64 4.76 2.12 0.24
CA ILE A 64 3.78 1.08 -0.12
C ILE A 64 2.98 0.71 1.12
N ILE A 65 1.69 0.51 0.95
CA ILE A 65 0.87 -0.16 1.96
C ILE A 65 0.40 -1.52 1.44
N LEU A 66 0.46 -2.52 2.31
CA LEU A 66 0.03 -3.89 2.09
C LEU A 66 -1.11 -4.21 3.04
N GLU A 67 -2.17 -4.84 2.52
CA GLU A 67 -3.27 -5.42 3.30
C GLU A 67 -3.27 -6.94 3.09
N PHE A 68 -3.04 -7.70 4.15
CA PHE A 68 -3.08 -9.15 4.13
C PHE A 68 -4.49 -9.69 4.39
N THR A 69 -4.75 -10.94 4.01
CA THR A 69 -6.06 -11.55 4.24
C THR A 69 -6.29 -11.87 5.70
N ASP A 70 -5.25 -12.39 6.35
CA ASP A 70 -5.28 -12.82 7.73
C ASP A 70 -3.94 -12.59 8.45
N GLN A 71 -3.95 -12.88 9.74
CA GLN A 71 -2.77 -12.79 10.60
C GLN A 71 -1.61 -13.66 10.14
N LYS A 72 -1.91 -14.87 9.68
CA LYS A 72 -0.90 -15.87 9.35
C LYS A 72 -0.10 -15.40 8.14
N GLU A 73 -0.77 -14.95 7.08
CA GLU A 73 -0.12 -14.41 5.88
C GLU A 73 0.74 -13.18 6.21
N MET A 74 0.25 -12.28 7.08
CA MET A 74 1.03 -11.13 7.53
C MET A 74 2.29 -11.56 8.29
N ASN A 75 2.17 -12.51 9.23
CA ASN A 75 3.31 -13.02 9.99
C ASN A 75 4.33 -13.72 9.10
N ASP A 76 3.87 -14.57 8.17
CA ASP A 76 4.75 -15.26 7.22
C ASP A 76 5.56 -14.25 6.39
N PHE A 77 4.93 -13.15 5.95
CA PHE A 77 5.62 -12.06 5.26
C PHE A 77 6.64 -11.35 6.16
N ILE A 78 6.27 -11.01 7.39
CA ILE A 78 7.15 -10.32 8.35
C ILE A 78 8.39 -11.18 8.64
N GLU A 79 8.20 -12.47 8.93
CA GLU A 79 9.32 -13.39 9.18
C GLU A 79 10.24 -13.51 7.97
N ALA A 80 9.68 -13.65 6.76
CA ALA A 80 10.49 -13.71 5.53
C ALA A 80 11.25 -12.39 5.30
N PHE A 81 10.65 -11.24 5.61
CA PHE A 81 11.31 -9.94 5.50
C PHE A 81 12.46 -9.81 6.50
N GLU A 82 12.23 -10.16 7.76
CA GLU A 82 13.25 -10.10 8.81
C GLU A 82 14.41 -11.06 8.55
N ARG A 83 14.13 -12.24 7.97
CA ARG A 83 15.15 -13.19 7.49
C ARG A 83 15.85 -12.73 6.22
N LYS A 84 15.49 -11.57 5.66
CA LYS A 84 16.00 -11.03 4.40
C LYS A 84 15.80 -12.01 3.24
N GLU A 85 14.70 -12.73 3.22
CA GLU A 85 14.33 -13.62 2.11
C GLU A 85 13.54 -12.86 1.02
N VAL A 86 12.99 -11.70 1.39
CA VAL A 86 12.27 -10.77 0.51
C VAL A 86 12.82 -9.36 0.60
N LEU A 87 12.70 -8.63 -0.51
CA LEU A 87 12.95 -7.18 -0.57
C LEU A 87 14.29 -6.74 0.06
N ASN A 88 15.29 -7.61 0.01
CA ASN A 88 16.58 -7.48 0.71
C ASN A 88 17.72 -6.96 -0.19
N ASN A 89 17.52 -6.90 -1.49
CA ASN A 89 18.55 -6.56 -2.48
C ASN A 89 18.58 -5.05 -2.82
N PHE A 90 18.14 -4.20 -1.88
CA PHE A 90 18.07 -2.76 -2.09
C PHE A 90 19.04 -2.03 -1.18
N ASP A 91 19.70 -1.01 -1.75
CA ASP A 91 20.57 -0.09 -1.04
C ASP A 91 20.10 1.35 -1.34
N PRO A 92 19.65 2.11 -0.32
CA PRO A 92 19.46 1.72 1.08
C PRO A 92 18.38 0.64 1.27
N PRO A 93 18.42 -0.11 2.40
CA PRO A 93 17.44 -1.17 2.66
C PRO A 93 16.03 -0.61 2.80
N ILE A 94 15.05 -1.39 2.37
CA ILE A 94 13.64 -1.11 2.64
C ILE A 94 13.39 -1.33 4.12
N GLU A 95 12.63 -0.43 4.72
CA GLU A 95 12.20 -0.52 6.11
C GLU A 95 10.67 -0.65 6.19
N PHE A 96 10.16 -1.19 7.30
CA PHE A 96 8.72 -1.39 7.46
C PHE A 96 8.22 -1.26 8.89
N ILE A 97 6.91 -1.03 8.97
CA ILE A 97 6.14 -1.13 10.21
C ILE A 97 4.81 -1.81 9.93
N TYR A 98 4.25 -2.50 10.92
CA TYR A 98 2.95 -3.16 10.81
C TYR A 98 2.01 -2.75 11.93
N LEU A 99 0.72 -2.77 11.64
CA LEU A 99 -0.32 -2.17 12.49
C LEU A 99 -0.30 -2.75 13.90
N GLN A 100 -0.14 -4.06 14.06
CA GLN A 100 -0.15 -4.70 15.37
C GLN A 100 1.03 -4.28 16.27
N LYS A 101 2.17 -3.91 15.68
CA LYS A 101 3.33 -3.43 16.44
C LYS A 101 3.11 -2.05 17.04
N MET A 102 2.40 -1.16 16.34
CA MET A 102 2.19 0.23 16.75
C MET A 102 0.83 0.51 17.38
N GLY A 103 -0.18 -0.30 17.07
CA GLY A 103 -1.59 0.03 17.28
C GLY A 103 -2.16 0.92 16.17
N LYS A 104 -3.48 0.87 16.00
CA LYS A 104 -4.21 1.48 14.87
C LYS A 104 -3.94 2.98 14.71
N GLU A 105 -4.16 3.77 15.76
CA GLU A 105 -4.01 5.24 15.72
C GLU A 105 -2.58 5.64 15.34
N LYS A 106 -1.59 5.13 16.09
CA LYS A 106 -0.17 5.42 15.84
C LYS A 106 0.29 4.99 14.45
N PHE A 107 -0.21 3.86 13.94
CA PHE A 107 0.10 3.41 12.59
C PHE A 107 -0.38 4.41 11.54
N PHE A 108 -1.64 4.85 11.60
CA PHE A 108 -2.18 5.81 10.64
C PHE A 108 -1.55 7.20 10.77
N ASP A 109 -1.24 7.65 11.98
CA ASP A 109 -0.49 8.89 12.22
C ASP A 109 0.91 8.82 11.58
N TYR A 110 1.62 7.70 11.77
CA TYR A 110 2.93 7.48 11.17
C TYR A 110 2.86 7.50 9.63
N VAL A 111 1.89 6.77 9.05
CA VAL A 111 1.69 6.80 7.59
C VAL A 111 1.42 8.22 7.11
N LYS A 112 0.57 8.98 7.80
CA LYS A 112 0.24 10.36 7.45
C LYS A 112 1.46 11.28 7.54
N GLU A 113 2.27 11.15 8.58
CA GLU A 113 3.49 11.94 8.76
C GLU A 113 4.49 11.72 7.62
N TRP A 114 4.78 10.46 7.30
CA TRP A 114 5.82 10.11 6.33
C TRP A 114 5.36 10.20 4.86
N SER A 115 4.09 9.87 4.59
CA SER A 115 3.55 9.93 3.22
C SER A 115 2.86 11.25 2.89
N GLY A 116 2.47 12.02 3.91
CA GLY A 116 1.56 13.14 3.77
C GLY A 116 0.15 12.73 3.35
N VAL A 117 -0.22 11.45 3.39
CA VAL A 117 -1.53 10.93 3.01
C VAL A 117 -2.31 10.49 4.24
N ASP A 118 -3.44 11.14 4.47
CA ASP A 118 -4.36 10.78 5.53
C ASP A 118 -5.33 9.70 5.06
N LEU A 119 -4.94 8.44 5.26
CA LEU A 119 -5.72 7.27 4.86
C LEU A 119 -7.09 7.19 5.55
N LEU A 120 -7.19 7.65 6.80
CA LEU A 120 -8.44 7.66 7.55
C LEU A 120 -9.40 8.70 6.96
N SER A 121 -8.93 9.91 6.73
CA SER A 121 -9.73 11.00 6.14
C SER A 121 -10.22 10.67 4.73
N CYS A 122 -9.42 9.96 3.92
CA CYS A 122 -9.84 9.53 2.57
C CYS A 122 -10.51 8.15 2.52
N ARG A 123 -10.74 7.49 3.67
CA ARG A 123 -11.34 6.13 3.75
C ARG A 123 -10.61 5.09 2.90
N GLY A 124 -9.28 5.22 2.77
CA GLY A 124 -8.46 4.31 1.96
C GLY A 124 -8.65 4.44 0.45
N ILE A 125 -9.32 5.51 -0.02
CA ILE A 125 -9.61 5.74 -1.44
C ILE A 125 -8.64 6.79 -2.01
N PRO A 126 -7.84 6.47 -3.04
CA PRO A 126 -6.99 7.45 -3.71
C PRO A 126 -7.78 8.59 -4.38
N PRO A 127 -7.30 9.84 -4.31
CA PRO A 127 -7.80 10.98 -5.09
C PRO A 127 -7.95 10.71 -6.58
N SER A 128 -7.01 9.96 -7.17
CA SER A 128 -7.09 9.54 -8.58
C SER A 128 -8.31 8.66 -8.90
N PHE A 129 -9.04 8.19 -7.88
CA PHE A 129 -10.25 7.38 -8.02
C PHE A 129 -11.52 8.25 -7.91
N ASP A 130 -11.42 9.50 -7.45
CA ASP A 130 -12.54 10.43 -7.42
C ASP A 130 -12.77 11.01 -8.82
N ARG A 131 -13.67 10.35 -9.58
CA ARG A 131 -14.08 10.78 -10.92
C ARG A 131 -14.80 12.13 -10.96
N LYS A 132 -15.08 12.80 -9.82
CA LYS A 132 -15.67 14.15 -9.83
C LYS A 132 -14.68 15.27 -10.16
N SER A 133 -13.37 15.00 -10.18
CA SER A 133 -12.36 16.04 -10.44
C SER A 133 -11.98 16.22 -11.92
N ARG A 134 -12.63 15.49 -12.85
CA ARG A 134 -12.56 15.77 -14.30
C ARG A 134 -13.86 16.40 -14.79
N VAL A 135 -14.23 17.54 -14.22
CA VAL A 135 -15.00 18.52 -14.99
C VAL A 135 -14.00 19.16 -15.94
N ILE A 136 -13.88 18.59 -17.14
CA ILE A 136 -13.30 19.30 -18.27
C ILE A 136 -14.27 20.46 -18.51
N LEU A 137 -13.87 21.67 -18.11
CA LEU A 137 -14.44 22.89 -18.68
C LEU A 137 -14.04 22.87 -20.16
N ILE A 138 -14.93 22.37 -21.00
CA ILE A 138 -14.92 22.70 -22.42
C ILE A 138 -15.57 24.09 -22.49
N ILE A 139 -14.73 25.11 -22.62
CA ILE A 139 -15.14 26.45 -23.06
C ILE A 139 -15.13 26.42 -24.59
#